data_AF-A0A2K2TFZ1-F1
#
_entry.id   AF-A0A2K2TFZ1-F1
#
_cell.length_a   1.000
_cell.length_b   1.000
_cell.length_c   1.000
_cell.angle_alpha   90.00
_cell.angle_beta   90.00
_cell.angle_gamma   90.00
#
_symmetry.space_group_name_H-M   'P 1'
#
loop_
_entity.id
_entity.type
_entity.pdbx_description
1 polymer ?
#
loop_
_entity_poly.entity_id
_entity_poly.type
_entity_poly.pdbx_seq_one_letter_code
_entity_poly.pdbx_strand_id
1 'polypeptide(L)' 'TQACHECGFVMGTAGTEKLTLADREWTCPKCHAHHVRDHNAAQNILTKGIIKLA' A
#
# COMPACT_ATOMS: atom_id res chain seq x y z
N THR A 1 5.90 2.56 -0.15
CA THR A 1 5.69 1.10 -0.03
C THR A 1 4.60 0.70 -1.01
N GLN A 2 4.56 -0.56 -1.46
CA GLN A 2 3.41 -1.10 -2.20
C GLN A 2 2.49 -1.90 -1.28
N ALA A 3 2.47 -1.52 0.01
CA ALA A 3 1.64 -2.13 1.02
C ALA A 3 0.30 -1.40 1.06
N CYS A 4 -0.82 -2.13 1.08
CA CYS A 4 -2.13 -1.62 1.39
C CYS A 4 -2.13 -1.08 2.83
N HIS A 5 -2.41 0.20 3.03
CA HIS A 5 -2.45 0.78 4.38
C HIS A 5 -3.61 0.26 5.23
N GLU A 6 -4.69 -0.22 4.60
CA GLU A 6 -5.88 -0.76 5.28
C GLU A 6 -5.64 -2.14 5.88
N CYS A 7 -4.98 -3.04 5.14
CA CYS A 7 -4.89 -4.47 5.52
C CYS A 7 -3.45 -5.04 5.51
N GLY A 8 -2.44 -4.23 5.19
CA GLY A 8 -1.03 -4.61 5.18
C GLY A 8 -0.60 -5.52 4.01
N PHE A 9 -1.48 -5.84 3.05
CA PHE A 9 -1.10 -6.67 1.89
C PHE A 9 -0.05 -5.97 1.02
N VAL A 10 0.97 -6.69 0.56
CA VAL A 10 2.06 -6.12 -0.23
C VAL A 10 1.98 -6.62 -1.68
N MET A 11 1.84 -5.70 -2.64
CA MET A 11 1.87 -6.05 -4.06
C MET A 11 3.22 -6.66 -4.45
N GLY A 12 3.22 -7.58 -5.41
CA GLY A 12 4.39 -8.41 -5.71
C GLY A 12 4.55 -9.63 -4.80
N THR A 13 3.56 -9.92 -3.94
CA THR A 13 3.53 -11.12 -3.10
C THR A 13 2.30 -11.97 -3.44
N ALA A 14 2.26 -13.22 -2.97
CA ALA A 14 1.14 -14.14 -3.21
C ALA A 14 0.75 -14.27 -4.70
N GLY A 15 1.74 -14.24 -5.61
CA GLY A 15 1.53 -14.35 -7.06
C GLY A 15 1.00 -13.08 -7.73
N THR A 16 0.82 -11.98 -7.01
CA THR A 16 0.47 -10.67 -7.60
C THR A 16 1.69 -10.01 -8.23
N GLU A 17 1.46 -9.20 -9.25
CA GLU A 17 2.52 -8.39 -9.84
C GLU A 17 2.83 -7.16 -8.98
N LYS A 18 4.06 -6.66 -9.08
CA LYS A 18 4.43 -5.39 -8.47
C LYS A 18 3.81 -4.24 -9.25
N LEU A 19 3.38 -3.22 -8.53
CA LEU A 19 2.97 -1.97 -9.16
C LEU A 19 4.21 -1.27 -9.74
N THR A 20 4.03 -0.64 -10.89
CA THR A 20 4.99 0.24 -11.52
C THR A 20 4.76 1.70 -11.09
N LEU A 21 5.59 2.62 -11.56
CA LEU A 21 5.38 4.06 -11.35
C LEU A 21 4.19 4.60 -12.17
N ALA A 22 3.81 3.92 -13.25
CA ALA A 22 2.67 4.28 -14.09
C ALA A 22 1.33 3.91 -13.45
N ASP A 23 1.32 2.95 -12.52
CA ASP A 23 0.12 2.54 -11.78
C ASP A 23 -0.21 3.57 -10.69
N ARG A 24 -0.90 4.64 -11.09
CA ARG A 24 -1.28 5.76 -10.20
C ARG A 24 -2.38 5.37 -9.21
N GLU A 25 -3.23 4.43 -9.61
CA GLU A 25 -4.37 3.94 -8.86
C GLU A 25 -4.41 2.41 -8.94
N TRP A 26 -4.82 1.76 -7.84
CA TRP A 26 -4.95 0.32 -7.79
C TRP A 26 -5.97 -0.10 -6.73
N THR A 27 -6.53 -1.30 -6.88
CA THR A 27 -7.41 -1.91 -5.90
C THR A 27 -6.67 -3.04 -5.20
N CYS A 28 -6.70 -3.07 -3.87
CA CYS A 28 -6.07 -4.12 -3.10
C CYS A 28 -6.74 -5.48 -3.36
N PRO A 29 -6.03 -6.51 -3.86
CA PRO A 29 -6.65 -7.79 -4.16
C PRO A 29 -7.06 -8.58 -2.90
N LYS A 30 -6.59 -8.16 -1.72
CA LYS A 30 -6.92 -8.81 -0.44
C LYS A 30 -8.16 -8.22 0.23
N CYS A 31 -8.25 -6.89 0.34
CA CYS A 31 -9.33 -6.21 1.07
C CYS A 31 -10.26 -5.38 0.17
N HIS A 32 -9.96 -5.30 -1.13
CA HIS A 32 -10.74 -4.56 -2.12
C HIS A 32 -10.81 -3.04 -1.91
N ALA A 33 -9.98 -2.48 -1.03
CA ALA A 33 -9.85 -1.03 -0.89
C ALA A 33 -9.20 -0.42 -2.14
N HIS A 34 -9.76 0.68 -2.62
CA HIS A 34 -9.21 1.47 -3.71
C HIS A 34 -8.14 2.45 -3.18
N HIS A 35 -7.04 2.60 -3.91
CA HIS A 35 -5.91 3.41 -3.48
C HIS A 35 -5.36 4.29 -4.60
N VAL A 36 -5.22 5.58 -4.30
CA VAL A 36 -4.27 6.47 -4.98
C VAL A 36 -2.88 6.21 -4.40
N ARG A 37 -1.90 5.89 -5.26
CA ARG A 37 -0.56 5.41 -4.88
C ARG A 37 0.14 6.32 -3.88
N ASP A 38 0.17 7.62 -4.15
CA ASP A 38 0.91 8.60 -3.34
C ASP A 38 0.25 8.80 -1.97
N HIS A 39 -1.09 8.84 -1.93
CA HIS A 39 -1.85 8.91 -0.68
C HIS A 39 -1.65 7.65 0.19
N ASN A 40 -1.76 6.45 -0.39
CA ASN A 40 -1.49 5.20 0.32
C ASN A 40 -0.05 5.13 0.84
N ALA A 41 0.93 5.62 0.08
CA ALA A 41 2.31 5.69 0.53
C ALA A 41 2.49 6.64 1.72
N ALA A 42 1.84 7.81 1.71
CA ALA A 42 1.87 8.75 2.83
C ALA A 42 1.30 8.14 4.11
N GLN A 43 0.17 7.43 4.02
CA GLN A 43 -0.41 6.73 5.17
C GLN A 43 0.53 5.66 5.75
N ASN A 44 1.16 4.86 4.90
CA ASN A 44 2.15 3.87 5.35
C ASN A 44 3.35 4.52 6.06
N ILE A 45 3.80 5.70 5.61
CA ILE A 45 4.89 6.43 6.25
C ILE A 45 4.44 6.97 7.62
N LEU A 46 3.24 7.55 7.70
CA LEU A 46 2.65 8.02 8.96
C LEU A 46 2.60 6.90 10.00
N THR A 47 2.03 5.74 9.65
CA THR A 47 1.92 4.60 10.56
C THR A 47 3.29 4.14 11.06
N LYS A 48 4.30 4.04 10.18
CA LYS A 48 5.67 3.71 10.60
C LYS A 48 6.28 4.75 11.52
N GLY A 49 6.01 6.03 11.27
CA GLY A 49 6.45 7.13 12.13
C GLY A 49 5.85 7.04 13.53
N ILE A 50 4.54 6.78 13.62
CA ILE A 50 3.83 6.59 14.90
C ILE A 50 4.39 5.37 15.65
N ILE A 51 4.57 4.22 14.97
CA ILE A 51 5.12 3.01 15.60
C ILE A 51 6.53 3.25 16.14
N LYS A 52 7.36 4.03 15.43
CA LYS A 52 8.73 4.33 15.88
C LYS A 52 8.77 5.24 17.13
N LEU A 53 7.71 6.00 17.37
CA LEU A 53 7.59 6.90 18.52
C LEU A 53 6.94 6.24 19.74
N ALA A 54 6.39 5.03 19.58
CA ALA A 54 5.85 4.20 20.65
C ALA A 54 6.96 3.34 21.28
#